data_AF-A0A8C0X3U8-F1
#
_entry.id   AF-A0A8C0X3U8-F1
#
_cell.length_a   1.000
_cell.length_b   1.000
_cell.length_c   1.000
_cell.angle_alpha   90.00
_cell.angle_beta   90.00
_cell.angle_gamma   90.00
#
_symmetry.space_group_name_H-M   'P 1'
#
loop_
_entity.id
_entity.type
_entity.pdbx_description
1 polymer ?
#
loop_
_entity_poly.entity_id
_entity_poly.type
_entity_poly.pdbx_seq_one_letter_code
_entity_poly.pdbx_strand_id
1 'polypeptide(L)'
;MFLFFVSHYKFSGVCCFCFVWESHGVRITPELQKEEKEAVDNRKPQVVMSLNKLGIKADEAPVLAVLGSGGGLRAHFACLGVLIQLKNHGLLDVITYLAGVSGSTWALSSFYTNSGNMEHIEAVLEHRFDLENWSIWESLQKTIEAASLGNYSLTDFWAYVVISRQTREGTLLSSMKKHVEKGTLPYLIFAAIDNDLHDDWKDHKTRAFQGLEVPRVPSFSLSSQ
;
A
#
# COMPACT_ATOMS: atom_id res chain seq x y z
N MET A 1 6.88 14.01 2.13
CA MET A 1 7.08 12.71 1.46
C MET A 1 8.31 12.11 2.09
N PHE A 2 8.17 11.07 2.91
CA PHE A 2 9.31 10.42 3.56
C PHE A 2 9.56 9.10 2.84
N LEU A 3 10.69 9.02 2.14
CA LEU A 3 11.19 7.79 1.53
C LEU A 3 11.91 7.01 2.65
N PHE A 4 11.31 5.92 3.13
CA PHE A 4 11.95 5.07 4.13
C PHE A 4 12.62 3.88 3.44
N PHE A 5 13.94 3.77 3.56
CA PHE A 5 14.66 2.54 3.28
C PHE A 5 14.42 1.57 4.44
N VAL A 6 13.68 0.49 4.19
CA VAL A 6 13.47 -0.55 5.20
C VAL A 6 14.65 -1.50 5.19
N SER A 7 15.68 -1.18 5.97
CA SER A 7 16.67 -2.16 6.43
C SER A 7 16.26 -2.61 7.83
N HIS A 8 15.91 -3.90 7.96
CA HIS A 8 15.72 -4.64 9.21
C HIS A 8 14.94 -3.94 10.34
N TYR A 9 13.63 -3.73 10.17
CA TYR A 9 12.72 -3.47 11.29
C TYR A 9 11.63 -4.54 11.41
N LYS A 10 11.58 -5.18 12.58
CA LYS A 10 10.53 -6.13 12.97
C LYS A 10 9.32 -5.32 13.44
N PHE A 11 8.35 -5.09 12.55
CA PHE A 11 7.10 -4.41 12.89
C PHE A 11 6.19 -5.35 13.68
N SER A 12 6.19 -5.23 15.01
CA SER A 12 5.17 -5.83 15.87
C SER A 12 4.04 -4.81 16.05
N GLY A 13 2.85 -5.11 15.55
CA GLY A 13 1.63 -4.29 15.72
C GLY A 13 1.02 -3.67 14.46
N VAL A 14 1.51 -4.01 13.26
CA VAL A 14 0.84 -3.66 11.99
C VAL A 14 0.21 -4.93 11.44
N CYS A 15 -1.11 -4.95 11.30
CA CYS A 15 -1.78 -5.94 10.47
C CYS A 15 -1.51 -5.56 9.01
N CYS A 16 -0.41 -6.08 8.47
CA CYS A 16 -0.24 -6.15 7.02
C CYS A 16 -1.27 -7.17 6.52
N PHE A 17 -2.26 -6.71 5.78
CA PHE A 17 -3.00 -7.58 4.89
C PHE A 17 -2.07 -7.88 3.70
N CYS A 18 -1.07 -8.73 3.94
CA CYS A 18 -0.48 -9.52 2.87
C CYS A 18 -1.56 -10.48 2.38
N PHE A 19 -1.58 -10.75 1.08
CA PHE A 19 -2.63 -11.51 0.41
C PHE A 19 -2.84 -12.90 1.03
N VAL A 20 -3.72 -12.98 2.03
CA VAL A 20 -4.27 -14.24 2.51
C VAL A 20 -5.32 -14.65 1.48
N TRP A 21 -5.21 -15.79 0.81
CA TRP A 21 -6.42 -16.42 0.25
C TRP A 21 -6.35 -17.93 0.02
N GLU A 22 -7.46 -18.58 0.44
CA GLU A 22 -7.86 -20.00 0.37
C GLU A 22 -7.03 -21.02 1.17
N SER A 23 -7.06 -20.92 2.50
CA SER A 23 -7.00 -22.10 3.38
C SER A 23 -8.16 -22.06 4.37
N HIS A 24 -8.83 -23.20 4.58
CA HIS A 24 -9.90 -23.37 5.58
C HIS A 24 -9.38 -23.33 7.04
N GLY A 25 -8.37 -22.49 7.33
CA GLY A 25 -7.69 -22.43 8.61
C GLY A 25 -6.73 -21.26 8.71
N VAL A 26 -6.47 -20.83 9.95
CA VAL A 26 -5.48 -19.81 10.30
C VAL A 26 -4.07 -20.40 10.13
N ARG A 27 -3.23 -19.74 9.32
CA ARG A 27 -1.84 -20.13 9.12
C ARG A 27 -0.92 -19.26 9.97
N ILE A 28 -0.17 -19.89 10.87
CA ILE A 28 0.82 -19.22 11.71
C ILE A 28 2.19 -19.73 11.28
N THR A 29 2.94 -18.93 10.53
CA THR A 29 4.31 -19.25 10.11
C THR A 29 5.20 -18.03 10.33
N PRO A 30 6.46 -18.22 10.74
CA PRO A 30 7.42 -17.12 10.89
C PRO A 30 7.98 -16.60 9.55
N GLU A 31 7.69 -17.31 8.45
CA GLU A 31 8.17 -17.03 7.10
C GLU A 31 7.09 -16.41 6.21
N LEU A 32 7.52 -15.82 5.08
CA LEU A 32 6.62 -15.34 4.03
C LEU A 32 5.71 -16.46 3.52
N GLN A 33 4.51 -16.08 3.08
CA GLN A 33 3.62 -17.03 2.41
C GLN A 33 4.24 -17.50 1.09
N LYS A 34 3.90 -18.72 0.69
CA LYS A 34 4.51 -19.36 -0.49
C LYS A 34 4.20 -18.54 -1.75
N GLU A 35 2.99 -18.03 -1.81
CA GLU A 35 2.43 -17.22 -2.88
C GLU A 35 3.15 -15.86 -3.00
N GLU A 36 3.45 -15.24 -1.86
CA GLU A 36 4.26 -14.01 -1.83
C GLU A 36 5.68 -14.27 -2.32
N LYS A 37 6.30 -15.35 -1.83
CA LYS A 37 7.64 -15.74 -2.25
C LYS A 37 7.71 -16.00 -3.76
N GLU A 38 6.75 -16.75 -4.30
CA GLU A 38 6.66 -17.04 -5.74
C GLU A 38 6.43 -15.76 -6.57
N ALA A 39 5.53 -14.88 -6.16
CA ALA A 39 5.29 -13.62 -6.86
C ALA A 39 6.54 -12.72 -6.89
N VAL A 40 7.27 -12.64 -5.77
CA VAL A 40 8.53 -11.90 -5.67
C VAL A 40 9.61 -12.53 -6.52
N ASP A 41 9.76 -13.86 -6.48
CA ASP A 41 10.73 -14.60 -7.29
C ASP A 41 10.45 -14.44 -8.79
N ASN A 42 9.18 -14.50 -9.21
CA ASN A 42 8.76 -14.25 -10.59
C ASN A 42 9.09 -12.84 -11.09
N ARG A 43 9.14 -11.86 -10.17
CA ARG A 43 9.45 -10.46 -10.50
C ARG A 43 10.95 -10.17 -10.58
N LYS A 44 11.81 -10.93 -9.90
CA LYS A 44 13.28 -10.70 -9.87
C LYS A 44 13.90 -10.54 -11.27
N PRO A 45 13.60 -11.36 -12.28
CA PRO A 45 14.19 -11.20 -13.61
C PRO A 45 13.83 -9.86 -14.27
N GLN A 46 12.59 -9.38 -14.09
CA GLN A 46 12.15 -8.07 -14.58
C GLN A 46 12.91 -6.94 -13.88
N VAL A 47 13.11 -7.04 -12.57
CA VAL A 47 13.86 -6.04 -11.80
C VAL A 47 15.30 -5.91 -12.29
N VAL A 48 16.02 -7.04 -12.45
CA VAL A 48 17.40 -7.04 -12.95
C VAL A 48 17.47 -6.48 -14.37
N MET A 49 16.56 -6.92 -15.25
CA MET A 49 16.49 -6.41 -16.62
C MET A 49 16.26 -4.89 -16.65
N SER A 50 15.36 -4.37 -15.81
CA SER A 50 15.06 -2.95 -15.76
C SER A 50 16.17 -2.11 -15.14
N LEU A 51 16.87 -2.62 -14.11
CA LEU A 51 18.07 -1.96 -13.57
C LEU A 51 19.16 -1.84 -14.63
N ASN A 52 19.40 -2.91 -15.40
CA ASN A 52 20.38 -2.88 -16.48
C ASN A 52 19.99 -1.87 -17.58
N LYS A 53 18.70 -1.74 -17.91
CA LYS A 53 18.20 -0.70 -18.84
C LYS A 53 18.44 0.72 -18.33
N LEU A 54 18.43 0.91 -17.00
CA LEU A 54 18.75 2.18 -16.34
C LEU A 54 20.26 2.41 -16.19
N GLY A 55 21.11 1.51 -16.71
CA GLY A 55 22.56 1.61 -16.61
C GLY A 55 23.14 1.16 -15.26
N ILE A 56 22.32 0.55 -14.40
CA ILE A 56 22.73 0.03 -13.10
C ILE A 56 23.01 -1.46 -13.25
N LYS A 57 24.28 -1.86 -13.20
CA LYS A 57 24.66 -3.27 -13.22
C LYS A 57 24.27 -3.93 -11.90
N ALA A 58 23.43 -4.96 -11.98
CA ALA A 58 23.02 -5.76 -10.84
C ALA A 58 23.03 -7.25 -11.23
N ASP A 59 23.78 -8.05 -10.49
CA ASP A 59 23.80 -9.51 -10.66
C ASP A 59 22.60 -10.19 -9.97
N GLU A 60 22.05 -9.53 -8.94
CA GLU A 60 20.88 -9.96 -8.20
C GLU A 60 19.85 -8.83 -8.10
N ALA A 61 18.56 -9.18 -8.03
CA ALA A 61 17.48 -8.21 -7.89
C ALA A 61 17.47 -7.62 -6.45
N PRO A 62 17.72 -6.31 -6.25
CA PRO A 62 17.48 -5.68 -4.97
C PRO A 62 15.99 -5.65 -4.67
N VAL A 63 15.66 -5.76 -3.38
CA VAL A 63 14.28 -5.59 -2.92
C VAL A 63 14.01 -4.10 -2.71
N LEU A 64 13.18 -3.52 -3.57
CA LEU A 64 12.79 -2.11 -3.50
C LEU A 64 11.32 -1.98 -3.13
N ALA A 65 11.02 -1.12 -2.15
CA ALA A 65 9.66 -0.88 -1.69
C ALA A 65 9.31 0.60 -1.78
N VAL A 66 8.09 0.89 -2.24
CA VAL A 66 7.50 2.23 -2.19
C VAL A 66 6.28 2.21 -1.27
N LEU A 67 6.22 3.19 -0.37
CA LEU A 67 5.26 3.27 0.72
C LEU A 67 4.40 4.54 0.58
N GLY A 68 3.11 4.36 0.38
CA GLY A 68 2.10 5.43 0.32
C GLY A 68 1.50 5.72 1.70
N SER A 69 1.61 6.96 2.16
CA SER A 69 1.06 7.40 3.44
C SER A 69 -0.45 7.65 3.40
N GLY A 70 -1.08 7.73 4.58
CA GLY A 70 -2.47 8.17 4.68
C GLY A 70 -2.66 9.67 4.47
N GLY A 71 -3.93 10.07 4.31
CA GLY A 71 -4.28 11.50 4.11
C GLY A 71 -5.43 11.76 3.14
N GLY A 72 -6.36 10.81 3.02
CA GLY A 72 -7.52 10.92 2.13
C GLY A 72 -7.15 11.26 0.69
N LEU A 73 -7.91 12.18 0.08
CA LEU A 73 -7.73 12.57 -1.32
C LEU A 73 -6.34 13.10 -1.65
N ARG A 74 -5.75 13.88 -0.74
CA ARG A 74 -4.41 14.41 -0.95
C ARG A 74 -3.40 13.28 -1.14
N ALA A 75 -3.45 12.26 -0.29
CA ALA A 75 -2.58 11.09 -0.40
C ALA A 75 -2.90 10.25 -1.63
N HIS A 76 -4.18 10.13 -2.01
CA HIS A 76 -4.61 9.45 -3.23
C HIS A 76 -3.97 10.07 -4.48
N PHE A 77 -4.22 11.36 -4.73
CA PHE A 77 -3.69 12.06 -5.91
C PHE A 77 -2.17 12.13 -5.92
N ALA A 78 -1.55 12.42 -4.77
CA ALA A 78 -0.09 12.45 -4.66
C ALA A 78 0.53 11.07 -4.97
N CYS A 79 -0.08 9.99 -4.50
CA CYS A 79 0.40 8.63 -4.76
C CYS A 79 0.28 8.28 -6.25
N LEU A 80 -0.84 8.59 -6.90
CA LEU A 80 -0.99 8.38 -8.35
C LEU A 80 0.05 9.16 -9.15
N GLY A 81 0.25 10.45 -8.83
CA GLY A 81 1.29 11.26 -9.47
C GLY A 81 2.70 10.68 -9.31
N VAL A 82 3.03 10.15 -8.13
CA VAL A 82 4.30 9.47 -7.89
C VAL A 82 4.42 8.20 -8.75
N LEU A 83 3.38 7.36 -8.78
CA LEU A 83 3.41 6.13 -9.59
C LEU A 83 3.57 6.45 -11.08
N ILE A 84 2.91 7.51 -11.57
CA ILE A 84 3.02 7.99 -12.97
C ILE A 84 4.48 8.32 -13.27
N GLN A 85 5.10 9.14 -12.43
CA GLN A 85 6.49 9.52 -12.65
C GLN A 85 7.46 8.35 -12.51
N LEU A 86 7.22 7.42 -11.59
CA LEU A 86 7.98 6.19 -11.48
C LEU A 86 7.89 5.35 -12.76
N LYS A 87 6.70 5.26 -13.38
CA LYS A 87 6.52 4.55 -14.64
C LYS A 87 7.26 5.27 -15.79
N ASN A 88 7.09 6.58 -15.90
CA ASN A 88 7.70 7.39 -16.96
C ASN A 88 9.23 7.32 -16.97
N HIS A 89 9.84 7.13 -15.79
CA HIS A 89 11.29 6.97 -15.65
C HIS A 89 11.75 5.50 -15.63
N GLY A 90 10.86 4.53 -15.88
CA GLY A 90 11.20 3.09 -15.84
C GLY A 90 11.54 2.56 -14.44
N LEU A 91 11.31 3.36 -13.39
CA LEU A 91 11.58 3.00 -12.00
C LEU A 91 10.50 2.10 -11.40
N LEU A 92 9.29 2.11 -11.97
CA LEU A 92 8.22 1.24 -11.49
C LEU A 92 8.54 -0.25 -11.67
N ASP A 93 9.28 -0.60 -12.72
CA ASP A 93 9.66 -1.98 -13.03
C ASP A 93 10.75 -2.53 -12.10
N VAL A 94 11.49 -1.66 -11.40
CA VAL A 94 12.49 -2.09 -10.42
C VAL A 94 11.91 -2.26 -9.01
N ILE A 95 10.71 -1.73 -8.76
CA ILE A 95 10.05 -1.81 -7.45
C ILE A 95 9.53 -3.23 -7.24
N THR A 96 9.88 -3.86 -6.12
CA THR A 96 9.40 -5.17 -5.70
C THR A 96 8.07 -5.07 -4.94
N TYR A 97 7.94 -4.10 -4.03
CA TYR A 97 6.76 -3.93 -3.17
C TYR A 97 6.14 -2.54 -3.30
N LEU A 98 4.81 -2.50 -3.37
CA LEU A 98 4.01 -1.29 -3.20
C LEU A 98 3.12 -1.46 -1.99
N ALA A 99 3.30 -0.63 -0.96
CA ALA A 99 2.43 -0.63 0.20
C ALA A 99 1.69 0.70 0.34
N GLY A 100 0.47 0.68 0.85
CA GLY A 100 -0.31 1.88 1.08
C GLY A 100 -1.22 1.78 2.29
N VAL A 101 -1.51 2.94 2.89
CA VAL A 101 -2.51 3.09 3.97
C VAL A 101 -3.46 4.25 3.68
N SER A 102 -4.70 4.14 4.16
CA SER A 102 -5.76 5.16 4.00
C SER A 102 -5.84 5.64 2.54
N GLY A 103 -5.74 6.94 2.25
CA GLY A 103 -5.90 7.49 0.90
C GLY A 103 -5.01 6.87 -0.19
N SER A 104 -3.79 6.41 0.13
CA SER A 104 -2.95 5.71 -0.84
C SER A 104 -3.47 4.32 -1.20
N THR A 105 -4.32 3.69 -0.38
CA THR A 105 -4.94 2.41 -0.77
C THR A 105 -5.88 2.57 -1.94
N TRP A 106 -6.58 3.71 -2.02
CA TRP A 106 -7.47 4.06 -3.12
C TRP A 106 -6.67 4.21 -4.43
N ALA A 107 -5.48 4.82 -4.35
CA ALA A 107 -4.59 5.03 -5.49
C ALA A 107 -4.07 3.70 -6.03
N LEU A 108 -3.56 2.85 -5.12
CA LEU A 108 -3.08 1.53 -5.48
C LEU A 108 -4.22 0.65 -6.00
N SER A 109 -5.41 0.68 -5.39
CA SER A 109 -6.57 -0.04 -5.90
C SER A 109 -6.85 0.34 -7.35
N SER A 110 -7.00 1.63 -7.66
CA SER A 110 -7.21 2.09 -9.04
C SER A 110 -6.08 1.70 -9.99
N PHE A 111 -4.83 1.73 -9.52
CA PHE A 111 -3.69 1.32 -10.32
C PHE A 111 -3.74 -0.15 -10.73
N TYR A 112 -4.07 -1.06 -9.79
CA TYR A 112 -4.12 -2.50 -10.08
C TYR A 112 -5.40 -2.92 -10.82
N THR A 113 -6.53 -2.26 -10.56
CA THR A 113 -7.78 -2.47 -11.32
C THR A 113 -7.58 -2.22 -12.81
N ASN A 114 -6.82 -1.18 -13.13
CA ASN A 114 -6.52 -0.81 -14.51
C ASN A 114 -5.25 -1.46 -15.05
N SER A 115 -4.77 -2.55 -14.42
CA SER A 115 -3.61 -3.33 -14.88
C SER A 115 -2.34 -2.49 -15.05
N GLY A 116 -2.18 -1.41 -14.28
CA GLY A 116 -1.08 -0.46 -14.40
C GLY A 116 -1.11 0.44 -15.63
N ASN A 117 -2.25 0.55 -16.31
CA ASN A 117 -2.46 1.50 -17.41
C ASN A 117 -2.56 2.94 -16.86
N MET A 118 -1.46 3.68 -16.99
CA MET A 118 -1.36 5.05 -16.47
C MET A 118 -2.09 6.08 -17.32
N GLU A 119 -2.16 5.90 -18.64
CA GLU A 119 -2.91 6.79 -19.52
C GLU A 119 -4.39 6.75 -19.17
N HIS A 120 -4.92 5.56 -18.89
CA HIS A 120 -6.28 5.40 -18.41
C HIS A 120 -6.47 6.06 -17.04
N ILE A 121 -5.54 5.88 -16.11
CA ILE A 121 -5.63 6.48 -14.77
C ILE A 121 -5.58 8.00 -14.86
N GLU A 122 -4.68 8.58 -15.64
CA GLU A 122 -4.58 10.03 -15.89
C GLU A 122 -5.88 10.56 -16.51
N ALA A 123 -6.39 9.94 -17.56
CA ALA A 123 -7.65 10.34 -18.19
C ALA A 123 -8.83 10.26 -17.19
N VAL A 124 -8.90 9.20 -16.39
CA VAL A 124 -9.92 9.11 -15.34
C VAL A 124 -9.74 10.26 -14.34
N LEU A 125 -8.51 10.56 -13.88
CA LEU A 125 -8.21 11.64 -12.93
C LEU A 125 -8.63 13.01 -13.44
N GLU A 126 -8.40 13.31 -14.72
CA GLU A 126 -8.83 14.56 -15.36
C GLU A 126 -10.36 14.73 -15.27
N HIS A 127 -11.11 13.64 -15.45
CA HIS A 127 -12.57 13.62 -15.37
C HIS A 127 -13.13 13.36 -13.96
N ARG A 128 -12.30 13.11 -12.93
CA ARG A 128 -12.80 12.83 -11.57
C ARG A 128 -13.43 14.05 -10.89
N PHE A 129 -13.10 15.26 -11.34
CA PHE A 129 -13.69 16.49 -10.83
C PHE A 129 -14.96 16.90 -11.57
N ASP A 130 -15.31 16.22 -12.66
CA ASP A 130 -16.57 16.43 -13.34
C ASP A 130 -17.70 15.94 -12.42
N LEU A 131 -18.49 16.90 -11.96
CA LEU A 131 -19.57 16.72 -10.99
C LEU A 131 -20.72 15.84 -11.51
N GLU A 132 -20.73 15.50 -12.80
CA GLU A 132 -21.96 15.12 -13.50
C GLU A 132 -22.36 13.64 -13.46
N ASN A 133 -21.53 12.72 -12.96
CA ASN A 133 -21.80 11.27 -13.11
C ASN A 133 -21.72 10.46 -11.80
N TRP A 134 -22.17 11.02 -10.67
CA TRP A 134 -22.32 10.23 -9.43
C TRP A 134 -23.70 10.40 -8.81
N SER A 135 -24.45 9.30 -8.74
CA SER A 135 -25.74 9.27 -8.06
C SER A 135 -25.56 8.96 -6.58
N ILE A 136 -25.86 9.95 -5.74
CA ILE A 136 -25.91 9.76 -4.28
C ILE A 136 -26.95 8.72 -3.86
N TRP A 137 -28.01 8.57 -4.66
CA TRP A 137 -29.12 7.66 -4.38
C TRP A 137 -28.73 6.19 -4.54
N GLU A 138 -27.99 5.85 -5.59
CA GLU A 138 -27.47 4.49 -5.77
C GLU A 138 -26.47 4.12 -4.67
N SER A 139 -25.64 5.09 -4.27
CA SER A 139 -24.70 4.94 -3.17
C SER A 139 -25.41 4.71 -1.83
N LEU A 140 -26.51 5.43 -1.61
CA LEU A 140 -27.36 5.26 -0.43
C LEU A 140 -28.07 3.89 -0.43
N GLN A 141 -28.55 3.41 -1.58
CA GLN A 141 -29.14 2.08 -1.69
C GLN A 141 -28.15 0.97 -1.33
N LYS A 142 -26.92 1.03 -1.86
CA LYS A 142 -25.85 0.08 -1.48
C LYS A 142 -25.51 0.15 0.02
N THR A 143 -25.58 1.34 0.60
CA THR A 143 -25.40 1.51 2.05
C THR A 143 -26.51 0.82 2.84
N ILE A 144 -27.76 0.91 2.39
CA ILE A 144 -28.93 0.25 3.01
C ILE A 144 -28.83 -1.26 2.84
N GLU A 145 -28.39 -1.75 1.68
CA GLU A 145 -28.11 -3.17 1.45
C GLU A 145 -27.02 -3.68 2.39
N ALA A 146 -25.92 -2.95 2.53
CA ALA A 146 -24.87 -3.30 3.50
C ALA A 146 -25.37 -3.25 4.94
N ALA A 147 -26.26 -2.30 5.27
CA ALA A 147 -26.91 -2.21 6.58
C ALA A 147 -27.73 -3.48 6.92
N SER A 148 -28.23 -4.17 5.91
CA SER A 148 -28.96 -5.44 6.09
C SER A 148 -28.07 -6.64 6.40
N LEU A 149 -26.74 -6.54 6.22
CA LEU A 149 -25.79 -7.67 6.33
C LEU A 149 -25.33 -7.98 7.78
N GLY A 150 -25.92 -7.34 8.80
CA GLY A 150 -25.68 -7.67 10.21
C GLY A 150 -24.31 -7.27 10.77
N ASN A 151 -23.37 -6.83 9.94
CA ASN A 151 -22.02 -6.37 10.29
C ASN A 151 -21.73 -4.93 9.83
N TYR A 152 -22.79 -4.14 9.63
CA TYR A 152 -22.69 -2.77 9.16
C TYR A 152 -22.02 -1.83 10.17
N SER A 153 -21.21 -0.91 9.65
CA SER A 153 -20.49 0.08 10.41
C SER A 153 -20.45 1.44 9.70
N LEU A 154 -19.97 2.47 10.40
CA LEU A 154 -19.70 3.78 9.78
C LEU A 154 -18.66 3.68 8.64
N THR A 155 -17.81 2.65 8.65
CA THR A 155 -16.87 2.36 7.56
C THR A 155 -17.61 2.03 6.27
N ASP A 156 -18.72 1.29 6.36
CA ASP A 156 -19.56 0.96 5.21
C ASP A 156 -20.25 2.21 4.67
N PHE A 157 -20.84 3.04 5.55
CA PHE A 157 -21.37 4.35 5.15
C PHE A 157 -20.31 5.19 4.41
N TRP A 158 -19.12 5.31 4.98
CA TRP A 158 -18.03 6.10 4.39
C TRP A 158 -17.56 5.51 3.06
N ALA A 159 -17.45 4.18 2.96
CA ALA A 159 -17.07 3.49 1.74
C ALA A 159 -18.10 3.72 0.61
N TYR A 160 -19.38 3.50 0.90
CA TYR A 160 -20.42 3.60 -0.13
C TYR A 160 -20.78 5.03 -0.49
N VAL A 161 -20.61 6.03 0.39
CA VAL A 161 -20.98 7.41 0.10
C VAL A 161 -19.79 8.24 -0.37
N VAL A 162 -18.61 8.08 0.23
CA VAL A 162 -17.46 8.93 -0.09
C VAL A 162 -16.43 8.23 -0.95
N ILE A 163 -16.10 6.97 -0.67
CA ILE A 163 -15.12 6.25 -1.49
C ILE A 163 -15.71 5.90 -2.85
N SER A 164 -16.96 5.44 -2.93
CA SER A 164 -17.62 5.13 -4.22
C SER A 164 -17.64 6.34 -5.16
N ARG A 165 -17.87 7.55 -4.61
CA ARG A 165 -17.83 8.81 -5.34
C ARG A 165 -16.45 9.06 -5.92
N GLN A 166 -15.41 8.68 -5.19
CA GLN A 166 -14.05 9.07 -5.47
C GLN A 166 -13.23 8.07 -6.27
N THR A 167 -13.43 6.78 -6.03
CA THR A 167 -12.75 5.70 -6.76
C THR A 167 -13.54 5.29 -7.98
N ARG A 168 -14.88 5.39 -7.95
CA ARG A 168 -15.82 4.93 -9.01
C ARG A 168 -15.58 3.49 -9.48
N GLU A 169 -14.79 2.73 -8.74
CA GLU A 169 -14.29 1.40 -9.08
C GLU A 169 -14.66 0.45 -7.94
N GLY A 170 -15.34 -0.64 -8.28
CA GLY A 170 -15.86 -1.64 -7.35
C GLY A 170 -15.27 -3.03 -7.59
N THR A 171 -13.99 -3.12 -7.93
CA THR A 171 -13.36 -4.42 -8.23
C THR A 171 -12.89 -5.13 -6.97
N LEU A 172 -13.10 -6.44 -6.94
CA LEU A 172 -12.66 -7.31 -5.86
C LEU A 172 -11.12 -7.41 -5.84
N LEU A 173 -10.52 -7.47 -4.65
CA LEU A 173 -9.07 -7.66 -4.48
C LEU A 173 -8.52 -8.88 -5.25
N SER A 174 -9.34 -9.92 -5.43
CA SER A 174 -8.97 -11.13 -6.17
C SER A 174 -8.65 -10.86 -7.64
N SER A 175 -9.21 -9.82 -8.27
CA SER A 175 -8.89 -9.48 -9.66
C SER A 175 -7.48 -8.91 -9.80
N MET A 176 -6.91 -8.35 -8.72
CA MET A 176 -5.55 -7.79 -8.69
C MET A 176 -4.48 -8.90 -8.66
N LYS A 177 -4.84 -10.11 -8.22
CA LYS A 177 -3.96 -11.28 -8.04
C LYS A 177 -3.16 -11.62 -9.29
N LYS A 178 -3.81 -11.64 -10.45
CA LYS A 178 -3.22 -12.07 -11.73
C LYS A 178 -1.97 -11.27 -12.12
N HIS A 179 -1.92 -9.99 -11.79
CA HIS A 179 -0.79 -9.11 -12.14
C HIS A 179 0.38 -9.26 -11.17
N VAL A 180 0.09 -9.62 -9.92
CA VAL A 180 1.08 -9.84 -8.87
C VAL A 180 1.75 -11.21 -9.04
N GLU A 181 0.98 -12.27 -9.27
CA GLU A 181 1.52 -13.63 -9.43
C GLU A 181 2.46 -13.76 -10.62
N LYS A 182 2.13 -13.08 -11.73
CA LYS A 182 2.98 -13.05 -12.93
C LYS A 182 4.23 -12.19 -12.77
N GLY A 183 4.36 -11.45 -11.67
CA GLY A 183 5.45 -10.51 -11.43
C GLY A 183 5.41 -9.26 -12.29
N THR A 184 4.35 -9.03 -13.07
CA THR A 184 4.25 -7.88 -14.01
C THR A 184 4.14 -6.56 -13.27
N LEU A 185 3.43 -6.53 -12.14
CA LEU A 185 3.34 -5.38 -11.24
C LEU A 185 4.01 -5.72 -9.90
N PRO A 186 4.42 -4.71 -9.10
CA PRO A 186 4.95 -4.94 -7.76
C PRO A 186 3.99 -5.75 -6.88
N TYR A 187 4.51 -6.39 -5.84
CA TYR A 187 3.69 -7.03 -4.83
C TYR A 187 2.99 -5.97 -3.97
N LEU A 188 1.66 -6.04 -3.90
CA LEU A 188 0.81 -5.03 -3.28
C LEU A 188 0.54 -5.35 -1.80
N ILE A 189 0.62 -4.35 -0.94
CA ILE A 189 0.33 -4.50 0.50
C ILE A 189 -0.61 -3.39 0.94
N PHE A 190 -1.72 -3.78 1.56
CA PHE A 190 -2.59 -2.85 2.28
C PHE A 190 -2.41 -3.09 3.78
N ALA A 191 -2.37 -2.02 4.57
CA ALA A 191 -2.27 -2.14 6.02
C ALA A 191 -3.47 -1.46 6.71
N ALA A 192 -3.95 -2.10 7.76
CA ALA A 192 -4.91 -1.55 8.71
C ALA A 192 -4.51 -1.94 10.14
N ILE A 193 -5.09 -1.26 11.12
CA ILE A 193 -4.85 -1.52 12.53
C ILE A 193 -6.05 -2.26 13.08
N ASP A 194 -5.78 -3.36 13.78
CA ASP A 194 -6.77 -4.01 14.63
C ASP A 194 -6.78 -3.30 15.99
N ASN A 195 -7.93 -2.78 16.39
CA ASN A 195 -8.06 -2.04 17.64
C ASN A 195 -7.92 -2.96 18.86
N ASP A 196 -8.28 -4.24 18.73
CA ASP A 196 -8.18 -5.19 19.84
C ASP A 196 -6.71 -5.46 20.21
N LEU A 197 -5.78 -5.22 19.28
CA LEU A 197 -4.34 -5.36 19.47
C LEU A 197 -3.63 -4.03 19.80
N HIS A 198 -4.38 -2.93 19.90
CA HIS A 198 -3.79 -1.60 20.01
C HIS A 198 -3.17 -1.32 21.38
N ASP A 199 -3.79 -1.79 22.46
CA ASP A 199 -3.28 -1.58 23.82
C ASP A 199 -2.06 -2.47 24.09
N ASP A 200 -2.09 -3.74 23.63
CA ASP A 200 -0.92 -4.63 23.63
C ASP A 200 0.27 -4.01 22.88
N TRP A 201 0.01 -3.37 21.73
CA TRP A 201 1.04 -2.64 20.99
C TRP A 201 1.61 -1.46 21.78
N LYS A 202 0.77 -0.65 22.44
CA LYS A 202 1.24 0.47 23.26
C LYS A 202 2.13 -0.01 24.40
N ASP A 203 1.77 -1.10 25.05
CA ASP A 203 2.52 -1.67 26.15
C ASP A 203 3.86 -2.24 25.68
N HIS A 204 3.88 -2.92 24.54
CA HIS A 204 5.12 -3.40 23.92
C HIS A 204 6.04 -2.24 23.49
N LYS A 205 5.47 -1.21 22.87
CA LYS A 205 6.21 -0.01 22.46
C LYS A 205 6.83 0.68 23.67
N THR A 206 6.07 0.92 24.72
CA THR A 206 6.54 1.57 25.95
C THR A 206 7.70 0.80 26.59
N ARG A 207 7.58 -0.54 26.68
CA ARG A 207 8.65 -1.42 27.18
C ARG A 207 9.90 -1.39 26.30
N ALA A 208 9.75 -1.35 24.97
CA ALA A 208 10.88 -1.26 24.05
C ALA A 208 11.65 0.07 24.17
N PHE A 209 10.95 1.19 24.40
CA PHE A 209 11.59 2.49 24.60
C PHE A 209 12.25 2.65 25.97
N GLN A 210 11.76 1.97 27.01
CA GLN A 210 12.39 1.96 28.34
C GLN A 210 13.71 1.17 28.38
N GLY A 211 13.93 0.25 27.44
CA GLY A 211 15.18 -0.53 27.33
C GLY A 211 16.30 0.13 26.49
N LEU A 212 16.05 1.30 25.91
CA LEU A 212 17.01 2.06 25.11
C LEU A 212 17.53 3.26 25.90
N GLU A 213 18.60 3.07 26.68
CA GLU A 213 19.42 4.20 27.12
C GLU A 213 20.05 4.86 25.87
N VAL A 214 19.50 6.00 25.47
CA VAL A 214 20.08 6.85 24.43
C VAL A 214 21.38 7.43 24.99
N PRO A 215 22.56 7.16 24.40
CA PRO A 215 23.81 7.75 24.87
C PRO A 215 23.70 9.27 24.82
N ARG A 216 23.91 9.94 25.96
CA ARG A 216 24.00 11.40 26.00
C ARG A 216 25.17 11.84 25.13
N VAL A 217 24.87 12.59 24.08
CA VAL A 217 25.88 13.27 23.25
C VAL A 217 26.63 14.26 24.15
N PRO A 218 27.98 14.22 24.24
CA PRO A 218 28.73 15.17 25.04
C PRO A 218 28.48 16.61 24.55
N SER A 219 28.16 17.51 25.48
CA SER A 219 28.03 18.94 25.20
C SER A 219 29.39 19.51 24.79
N PHE A 220 29.52 19.94 23.53
CA PHE A 220 30.66 20.75 23.09
C PHE A 220 30.52 22.17 23.67
N SER A 221 31.39 22.53 24.62
CA SER A 221 31.59 23.91 25.03
C SER A 221 32.53 24.59 24.03
N LEU A 222 32.00 25.50 23.22
CA LEU A 222 32.83 26.41 22.41
C LEU A 222 33.44 27.46 23.34
N SER A 223 34.73 27.34 23.62
CA SER A 223 35.53 28.43 24.18
C SER A 223 35.81 29.45 23.08
N SER A 224 35.25 30.66 23.20
CA SER A 224 35.58 31.80 22.37
C SER A 224 37.02 32.25 22.64
N GLN A 225 37.87 32.21 21.60
CA GLN A 225 39.07 33.06 21.51
C GLN A 225 38.71 34.35 20.79
#